data_AF-A0A1I8C2H9-F1
#
_entry.id   AF-A0A1I8C2H9-F1
#
_cell.length_a   1.000
_cell.length_b   1.000
_cell.length_c   1.000
_cell.angle_alpha   90.00
_cell.angle_beta   90.00
_cell.angle_gamma   90.00
#
_symmetry.space_group_name_H-M   'P 1'
#
loop_
_entity.id
_entity.type
_entity.pdbx_description
1 polymer ?
#
loop_
_entity_poly.entity_id
_entity_poly.type
_entity_poly.pdbx_seq_one_letter_code
_entity_poly.pdbx_strand_id
1 'polypeptide(L)'
;MHLEDQMEMGETKMTQDQERYHYFTMADSNRDGFIDGVEVFKAIHHDHEKGEQPATSKSDTEIEKEVDGVLEVFDLDGNAVIDYSEYIKGIQKQE
;
A
#
# COMPACT_ATOMS: atom_id res chain seq x y z
N MET A 1 30.75 10.06 -37.52
CA MET A 1 30.68 10.67 -36.18
C MET A 1 29.63 9.87 -35.43
N HIS A 2 30.07 8.88 -34.65
CA HIS A 2 29.21 8.11 -33.76
C HIS A 2 28.90 9.01 -32.55
N LEU A 3 27.61 9.22 -32.30
CA LEU A 3 27.13 9.98 -31.16
C LEU A 3 27.16 9.07 -29.93
N GLU A 4 28.32 8.96 -29.32
CA GLU A 4 28.47 8.62 -27.91
C GLU A 4 28.26 9.91 -27.12
N ASP A 5 27.06 10.13 -26.57
CA ASP A 5 26.89 10.98 -25.39
C ASP A 5 25.54 10.74 -24.72
N GLN A 6 25.61 10.18 -23.51
CA GLN A 6 24.61 10.27 -22.43
C GLN A 6 23.17 9.81 -22.74
N MET A 7 23.00 8.50 -22.87
CA MET A 7 21.88 7.84 -22.19
C MET A 7 22.45 7.14 -20.97
N GLU A 8 22.66 7.89 -19.89
CA GLU A 8 22.59 7.31 -18.56
C GLU A 8 21.16 6.77 -18.41
N MET A 9 20.96 5.52 -18.85
CA MET A 9 19.88 4.68 -18.36
C MET A 9 20.16 4.42 -16.88
N GLY A 10 20.01 5.46 -16.06
CA GLY A 10 19.61 5.28 -14.68
C GLY A 10 18.20 4.74 -14.72
N GLU A 11 18.07 3.45 -15.07
CA GLU A 11 16.88 2.67 -14.80
C GLU A 11 16.57 2.93 -13.33
N THR A 12 15.61 3.81 -13.06
CA THR A 12 14.97 3.95 -11.76
C THR A 12 14.12 2.71 -11.53
N LYS A 13 14.75 1.52 -11.60
CA LYS A 13 14.27 0.33 -10.95
C LYS A 13 14.43 0.63 -9.48
N MET A 14 13.36 1.15 -8.89
CA MET A 14 13.23 1.10 -7.45
C MET A 14 13.58 -0.32 -7.01
N THR A 15 14.52 -0.43 -6.07
CA THR A 15 14.82 -1.74 -5.47
C THR A 15 13.53 -2.31 -4.88
N GLN A 16 13.40 -3.64 -4.80
CA GLN A 16 12.19 -4.26 -4.22
C GLN A 16 11.87 -3.70 -2.82
N ASP A 17 12.92 -3.39 -2.04
CA ASP A 17 12.78 -2.71 -0.74
C ASP A 17 12.21 -1.30 -0.85
N GLN A 18 12.66 -0.50 -1.82
CA GLN A 18 12.10 0.83 -2.06
C GLN A 18 10.67 0.78 -2.57
N GLU A 19 10.32 -0.21 -3.37
CA GLU A 19 8.95 -0.43 -3.86
C GLU A 19 8.01 -0.80 -2.70
N ARG A 20 8.41 -1.76 -1.86
CA ARG A 20 7.67 -2.13 -0.64
C ARG A 20 7.50 -0.94 0.29
N TYR A 21 8.56 -0.19 0.55
CA TYR A 21 8.50 1.01 1.38
C TYR A 21 7.60 2.10 0.77
N HIS A 22 7.62 2.26 -0.55
CA HIS A 22 6.78 3.23 -1.24
C HIS A 22 5.30 2.88 -1.12
N TYR A 23 4.92 1.62 -1.33
CA TYR A 23 3.55 1.16 -1.14
C TYR A 23 3.07 1.33 0.30
N PHE A 24 3.93 0.99 1.27
CA PHE A 24 3.65 1.25 2.68
C PHE A 24 3.39 2.75 2.94
N THR A 25 4.29 3.61 2.48
CA THR A 25 4.19 5.07 2.66
C THR A 25 2.99 5.69 1.92
N MET A 26 2.55 5.09 0.81
CA MET A 26 1.36 5.55 0.09
C MET A 26 0.07 5.22 0.84
N ALA A 27 0.03 4.10 1.57
CA ALA A 27 -1.11 3.74 2.40
C ALA A 27 -1.16 4.58 3.68
N ASP A 28 0.01 4.79 4.31
CA ASP A 28 0.21 5.62 5.51
C ASP A 28 -0.05 7.11 5.21
N SER A 29 -1.31 7.50 5.31
CA SER A 29 -1.81 8.83 4.96
C SER A 29 -1.45 9.86 6.02
N ASN A 30 -1.37 9.43 7.28
CA ASN A 30 -1.11 10.31 8.43
C ASN A 30 0.40 10.39 8.80
N ARG A 31 1.23 9.51 8.23
CA ARG A 31 2.68 9.37 8.44
C ARG A 31 3.07 9.03 9.88
N ASP A 32 2.27 8.21 10.56
CA ASP A 32 2.58 7.73 11.90
C ASP A 32 3.40 6.42 11.90
N GLY A 33 3.63 5.83 10.72
CA GLY A 33 4.39 4.60 10.54
C GLY A 33 3.58 3.33 10.79
N PHE A 34 2.25 3.45 10.82
CA PHE A 34 1.30 2.35 10.91
C PHE A 34 0.28 2.47 9.78
N ILE A 35 -0.36 1.36 9.41
CA ILE A 35 -1.50 1.36 8.50
C ILE A 35 -2.71 0.90 9.30
N ASP A 36 -3.64 1.83 9.57
CA ASP A 36 -4.87 1.53 10.30
C ASP A 36 -6.00 1.07 9.35
N GLY A 37 -7.10 0.53 9.89
CA GLY A 37 -8.22 0.03 9.07
C GLY A 37 -8.84 1.07 8.13
N VAL A 38 -8.81 2.37 8.49
CA VAL A 38 -9.25 3.46 7.63
C VAL A 38 -8.29 3.68 6.47
N GLU A 39 -6.99 3.52 6.71
CA GLU A 39 -5.96 3.61 5.67
C GLU A 39 -5.97 2.41 4.75
N VAL A 40 -6.20 1.20 5.28
CA VAL A 40 -6.48 -0.01 4.48
C VAL A 40 -7.69 0.22 3.58
N PHE A 41 -8.81 0.70 4.15
CA PHE A 41 -10.00 1.02 3.37
C PHE A 41 -9.69 2.02 2.25
N LYS A 42 -9.02 3.12 2.59
CA LYS A 42 -8.62 4.12 1.60
C LYS A 42 -7.74 3.50 0.52
N ALA A 43 -6.76 2.68 0.87
CA ALA A 43 -5.85 2.05 -0.08
C ALA A 43 -6.56 1.09 -1.04
N ILE A 44 -7.52 0.29 -0.56
CA ILE A 44 -8.35 -0.61 -1.37
C ILE A 44 -9.25 0.19 -2.33
N HIS A 45 -9.79 1.31 -1.84
CA HIS A 45 -10.72 2.17 -2.57
C HIS A 45 -10.05 3.38 -3.23
N HIS A 46 -8.72 3.42 -3.27
CA HIS A 46 -7.97 4.58 -3.79
C HIS A 46 -8.04 4.61 -5.31
N ASP A 47 -9.11 5.18 -5.84
CA ASP A 47 -9.22 5.50 -7.25
C ASP A 47 -8.27 6.67 -7.58
N HIS A 48 -7.36 6.44 -8.52
CA HIS A 48 -6.29 7.37 -8.88
C HIS A 48 -6.79 8.54 -9.75
N GLU A 49 -8.08 8.91 -9.68
CA GLU A 49 -8.67 9.96 -10.50
C GLU A 49 -9.23 11.11 -9.68
N LYS A 50 -8.77 12.31 -10.05
CA LYS A 50 -9.22 13.62 -9.58
C LYS A 50 -10.75 13.70 -9.56
N GLY A 51 -11.35 13.67 -8.37
CA GLY A 51 -12.55 14.44 -8.09
C GLY A 51 -13.91 13.81 -8.40
N GLU A 52 -14.03 12.49 -8.56
CA GLU A 52 -15.34 11.86 -8.73
C GLU A 52 -15.65 10.90 -7.57
N GLN A 53 -16.54 11.39 -6.71
CA GLN A 53 -17.53 10.73 -5.83
C GLN A 53 -17.18 9.40 -5.11
N PRO A 54 -17.56 9.29 -3.81
CA PRO A 54 -17.16 8.19 -2.93
C PRO A 54 -17.69 6.84 -3.42
N ALA A 55 -16.85 5.81 -3.22
CA ALA A 55 -17.17 4.39 -3.13
C ALA A 55 -18.62 4.07 -3.52
N THR A 56 -18.81 3.80 -4.80
CA THR A 56 -20.10 3.43 -5.37
C THR A 56 -20.66 2.19 -4.65
N SER A 57 -21.71 2.40 -3.86
CA SER A 57 -22.71 1.39 -3.47
C SER A 57 -22.27 0.15 -2.66
N LYS A 58 -21.10 0.14 -2.01
CA LYS A 58 -20.79 -0.93 -1.03
C LYS A 58 -21.42 -0.61 0.32
N SER A 59 -22.02 -1.61 0.97
CA SER A 59 -22.50 -1.48 2.35
C SER A 59 -21.32 -1.42 3.32
N ASP A 60 -21.47 -0.72 4.45
CA ASP A 60 -20.47 -0.68 5.52
C ASP A 60 -19.98 -2.08 5.91
N THR A 61 -20.87 -3.08 5.98
CA THR A 61 -20.51 -4.48 6.30
C THR A 61 -19.61 -5.16 5.27
N GLU A 62 -19.66 -4.74 4.01
CA GLU A 62 -18.78 -5.28 2.97
C GLU A 62 -17.39 -4.64 3.08
N ILE A 63 -17.36 -3.34 3.35
CA ILE A 63 -16.13 -2.58 3.63
C ILE A 63 -15.43 -3.14 4.87
N GLU A 64 -16.16 -3.38 5.95
CA GLU A 64 -15.65 -3.99 7.17
C GLU A 64 -14.98 -5.34 6.88
N LYS A 65 -15.62 -6.20 6.06
CA LYS A 65 -15.04 -7.50 5.69
C LYS A 65 -13.77 -7.39 4.85
N GLU A 66 -13.70 -6.41 3.96
CA GLU A 66 -12.49 -6.17 3.15
C GLU A 66 -11.33 -5.72 4.04
N VAL A 67 -11.60 -4.80 4.98
CA VAL A 67 -10.59 -4.34 5.95
C VAL A 67 -10.18 -5.47 6.89
N ASP A 68 -11.14 -6.18 7.48
CA ASP A 68 -10.90 -7.32 8.38
C ASP A 68 -10.06 -8.40 7.69
N GLY A 69 -10.33 -8.69 6.41
CA GLY A 69 -9.57 -9.67 5.64
C GLY A 69 -8.11 -9.28 5.43
N VAL A 70 -7.81 -7.98 5.30
CA VAL A 70 -6.43 -7.50 5.23
C VAL A 70 -5.78 -7.55 6.61
N LEU A 71 -6.45 -7.06 7.64
CA LEU A 71 -5.93 -7.10 9.01
C LEU A 71 -5.63 -8.55 9.44
N GLU A 72 -6.50 -9.52 9.17
CA GLU A 72 -6.27 -10.93 9.52
C GLU A 72 -4.97 -11.52 8.91
N VAL A 73 -4.53 -11.01 7.76
CA VAL A 73 -3.32 -11.47 7.07
C VAL A 73 -2.06 -10.76 7.58
N PHE A 74 -2.18 -9.45 7.83
CA PHE A 74 -1.03 -8.57 8.06
C PHE A 74 -0.86 -8.18 9.52
N ASP A 75 -1.93 -7.95 10.28
CA ASP A 75 -1.89 -7.68 11.73
C ASP A 75 -1.62 -8.99 12.48
N LEU A 76 -0.36 -9.20 12.86
CA LEU A 76 0.11 -10.46 13.45
C LEU A 76 0.02 -10.45 14.97
N ASP A 77 0.03 -9.27 15.59
CA ASP A 77 -0.05 -9.10 17.04
C ASP A 77 -1.47 -8.77 17.54
N GLY A 78 -2.40 -8.46 16.63
CA GLY A 78 -3.80 -8.18 16.91
C GLY A 78 -4.03 -6.78 17.49
N ASN A 79 -3.16 -5.82 17.17
CA ASN A 79 -3.24 -4.45 17.68
C ASN A 79 -4.14 -3.53 16.83
N ALA A 80 -4.78 -4.06 15.78
CA ALA A 80 -5.65 -3.38 14.82
C ALA A 80 -4.95 -2.34 13.92
N VAL A 81 -3.62 -2.38 13.84
CA VAL A 81 -2.82 -1.63 12.88
C VAL A 81 -1.77 -2.55 12.25
N ILE A 82 -1.20 -2.15 11.13
CA ILE A 82 -0.13 -2.92 10.47
C ILE A 82 1.15 -2.10 10.52
N ASP A 83 2.17 -2.60 11.22
CA ASP A 83 3.50 -1.99 11.20
C ASP A 83 4.32 -2.42 9.95
N TYR A 84 5.40 -1.70 9.65
CA TYR A 84 6.23 -2.02 8.48
C TYR A 84 6.79 -3.45 8.51
N SER A 85 7.15 -3.98 9.68
CA SER A 85 7.67 -5.34 9.85
C SER A 85 6.60 -6.38 9.54
N GLU A 86 5.37 -6.12 9.97
CA GLU A 86 4.18 -6.93 9.68
C GLU A 86 3.83 -6.92 8.20
N TYR A 87 3.83 -5.74 7.58
CA TYR A 87 3.63 -5.57 6.14
C TYR A 87 4.62 -6.43 5.32
N ILE A 88 5.91 -6.36 5.65
CA ILE A 88 6.95 -7.14 4.96
C ILE A 88 6.79 -8.64 5.18
N LYS A 89 6.43 -9.07 6.40
CA LYS A 89 6.15 -10.49 6.69
C LYS A 89 4.93 -10.99 5.92
N GLY A 90 3.88 -10.17 5.82
CA GLY A 90 2.68 -10.49 5.06
C GLY A 90 2.97 -10.68 3.57
N ILE A 91 3.78 -9.79 2.97
CA ILE A 91 4.22 -9.93 1.57
C ILE A 91 5.03 -11.21 1.37
N GLN A 92 6.01 -11.50 2.24
CA GLN A 92 6.83 -12.70 2.13
C GLN A 92 6.03 -14.00 2.29
N LYS A 93 4.89 -13.97 3.01
CA LYS A 93 3.98 -15.12 3.12
C LYS A 93 3.12 -15.35 1.87
N GLN A 94 2.95 -14.34 1.02
CA GLN A 94 2.22 -14.45 -0.25
C GLN A 94 3.12 -14.86 -1.43
N GLU A 95 4.44 -14.85 -1.26
CA GLU A 95 5.42 -15.36 -2.24
C GLU A 95 5.54 -16.90 -2.26
#